data_AF-A0A939PE97-F1
#
_entry.id   AF-A0A939PE97-F1
#
_cell.length_a   1.000
_cell.length_b   1.000
_cell.length_c   1.000
_cell.angle_alpha   90.00
_cell.angle_beta   90.00
_cell.angle_gamma   90.00
#
_symmetry.space_group_name_H-M   'P 1'
#
loop_
_entity.id
_entity.type
_entity.pdbx_description
1 polymer ?
#
loop_
_entity_poly.entity_id
_entity_poly.type
_entity_poly.pdbx_seq_one_letter_code
_entity_poly.pdbx_strand_id
1 'polypeptide(L)'
;MDAAEQELLAGTLRKAMAAGSGQALDAAMSDLGWVELLDDAPDVATALVFRLLGESGAQAPLLNDVLLRAAGHDAGGTVPMPYVGGTWVVWDRADKPGETLDDELPLRTSANGSQVPLAAGRVALGWWLVGAGRAMLDLARSHAMERAQFGRPIASFQAVRHRLAETLVALDGAEATLRAAPDDAALGALLAKAAAGRAALTAARHCQQVLGGLGFTAEHGLQRHVRRVLVLDGLLGSAHELTREAGTRLREEGAAPRLVDL
;
A
#
# COMPACT_ATOMS: atom_id res chain seq x y z
N MET A 1 -22.50 -6.26 2.48
CA MET A 1 -22.01 -5.89 3.81
C MET A 1 -22.32 -4.42 4.04
N ASP A 2 -23.05 -4.08 5.10
CA ASP A 2 -23.36 -2.69 5.43
C ASP A 2 -22.19 -1.99 6.14
N ALA A 3 -22.34 -0.69 6.43
CA ALA A 3 -21.27 0.12 7.05
C ALA A 3 -20.96 -0.30 8.50
N ALA A 4 -21.94 -0.83 9.23
CA ALA A 4 -21.74 -1.23 10.62
C ALA A 4 -20.97 -2.57 10.69
N GLU A 5 -21.31 -3.50 9.82
CA GLU A 5 -20.60 -4.77 9.63
C GLU A 5 -19.13 -4.51 9.21
N GLN A 6 -18.91 -3.57 8.29
CA GLN A 6 -17.56 -3.17 7.88
C GLN A 6 -16.73 -2.62 9.03
N GLU A 7 -17.29 -1.77 9.89
CA GLU A 7 -16.55 -1.21 11.03
C GLU A 7 -16.25 -2.28 12.09
N LEU A 8 -17.18 -3.21 12.33
CA LEU A 8 -16.95 -4.34 13.23
C LEU A 8 -15.82 -5.23 12.72
N LEU A 9 -15.84 -5.58 11.43
CA LEU A 9 -14.77 -6.33 10.76
C LEU A 9 -13.45 -5.58 10.84
N ALA A 10 -13.43 -4.28 10.54
CA ALA A 10 -12.25 -3.43 10.66
C ALA A 10 -11.66 -3.47 12.08
N GLY A 11 -12.51 -3.39 13.10
CA GLY A 11 -12.10 -3.51 14.50
C GLY A 11 -11.43 -4.85 14.83
N THR A 12 -11.97 -5.95 14.32
CA THR A 12 -11.39 -7.29 14.48
C THR A 12 -10.05 -7.42 13.76
N LEU A 13 -9.96 -6.95 12.51
CA LEU A 13 -8.73 -6.96 11.72
C LEU A 13 -7.62 -6.13 12.37
N ARG A 14 -7.93 -4.93 12.87
CA ARG A 14 -6.97 -4.09 13.61
C ARG A 14 -6.40 -4.83 14.82
N LYS A 15 -7.22 -5.58 15.56
CA LYS A 15 -6.75 -6.39 16.71
C LYS A 15 -5.80 -7.50 16.26
N ALA A 16 -6.13 -8.21 15.18
CA ALA A 16 -5.26 -9.25 14.64
C ALA A 16 -3.90 -8.67 14.19
N MET A 17 -3.91 -7.56 13.46
CA MET A 17 -2.69 -6.88 12.98
C MET A 17 -1.85 -6.27 14.11
N ALA A 18 -2.48 -5.85 15.22
CA ALA A 18 -1.76 -5.42 16.41
C ALA A 18 -1.13 -6.60 17.18
N ALA A 19 -1.71 -7.79 17.08
CA ALA A 19 -1.25 -8.98 17.80
C ALA A 19 -0.07 -9.69 17.10
N GLY A 20 0.08 -9.56 15.79
CA GLY A 20 1.13 -10.26 15.05
C GLY A 20 1.31 -9.82 13.60
N SER A 21 2.34 -10.38 12.97
CA SER A 21 2.74 -10.12 11.59
C SER A 21 3.33 -11.41 10.98
N GLY A 22 3.56 -11.43 9.68
CA GLY A 22 4.06 -12.58 8.93
C GLY A 22 3.13 -13.79 9.05
N GLN A 23 3.70 -14.95 9.34
CA GLN A 23 2.98 -16.23 9.44
C GLN A 23 1.88 -16.22 10.50
N ALA A 24 2.10 -15.54 11.63
CA ALA A 24 1.10 -15.46 12.70
C ALA A 24 -0.14 -14.69 12.24
N LEU A 25 0.05 -13.58 11.51
CA LEU A 25 -1.06 -12.84 10.93
C LEU A 25 -1.70 -13.60 9.77
N ASP A 26 -0.92 -14.28 8.94
CA ASP A 26 -1.43 -15.13 7.84
C ASP A 26 -2.40 -16.21 8.37
N ALA A 27 -2.01 -16.91 9.43
CA ALA A 27 -2.86 -17.89 10.10
C ALA A 27 -4.12 -17.25 10.71
N ALA A 28 -3.98 -16.13 11.43
CA ALA A 28 -5.12 -15.41 11.99
C ALA A 28 -6.10 -14.92 10.92
N MET A 29 -5.61 -14.47 9.77
CA MET A 29 -6.43 -14.07 8.63
C MET A 29 -7.19 -15.25 8.03
N SER A 30 -6.55 -16.43 7.95
CA SER A 30 -7.23 -17.67 7.56
C SER A 30 -8.37 -18.02 8.52
N ASP A 31 -8.14 -17.93 9.84
CA ASP A 31 -9.16 -18.21 10.86
C ASP A 31 -10.33 -17.22 10.80
N LEU A 32 -10.07 -15.98 10.36
CA LEU A 32 -11.08 -14.93 10.17
C LEU A 32 -11.85 -15.05 8.84
N GLY A 33 -11.60 -16.09 8.05
CA GLY A 33 -12.30 -16.32 6.78
C GLY A 33 -11.85 -15.35 5.67
N TRP A 34 -10.55 -15.02 5.62
CA TRP A 34 -9.99 -14.13 4.60
C TRP A 34 -10.35 -14.55 3.17
N VAL A 35 -10.29 -15.86 2.90
CA VAL A 35 -10.50 -16.39 1.55
C VAL A 35 -11.97 -16.25 1.13
N GLU A 36 -12.89 -16.58 2.03
CA GLU A 36 -14.32 -16.42 1.83
C GLU A 36 -14.68 -14.94 1.63
N LEU A 37 -14.10 -14.05 2.44
CA LEU A 37 -14.29 -12.61 2.29
C LEU A 37 -13.78 -12.09 0.94
N LEU A 38 -12.62 -12.59 0.49
CA LEU A 38 -12.03 -12.24 -0.79
C LEU A 38 -12.87 -12.76 -1.98
N ASP A 39 -13.47 -13.94 -1.86
CA ASP A 39 -14.35 -14.53 -2.87
C ASP A 39 -15.71 -13.80 -2.94
N ASP A 40 -16.30 -13.48 -1.79
CA ASP A 40 -17.64 -12.87 -1.72
C ASP A 40 -17.65 -11.37 -2.04
N ALA A 41 -16.59 -10.64 -1.67
CA ALA A 41 -16.52 -9.18 -1.80
C ALA A 41 -15.08 -8.69 -2.05
N PRO A 42 -14.45 -9.03 -3.20
CA PRO A 42 -13.02 -8.81 -3.43
C PRO A 42 -12.58 -7.35 -3.30
N ASP A 43 -13.38 -6.41 -3.79
CA ASP A 43 -13.06 -4.97 -3.72
C ASP A 43 -13.07 -4.45 -2.29
N VAL A 44 -14.06 -4.86 -1.50
CA VAL A 44 -14.19 -4.46 -0.09
C VAL A 44 -13.11 -5.13 0.76
N ALA A 45 -12.88 -6.42 0.55
CA ALA A 45 -11.85 -7.21 1.23
C ALA A 45 -10.47 -6.58 1.00
N THR A 46 -10.14 -6.34 -0.26
CA THR A 46 -8.87 -5.76 -0.70
C THR A 46 -8.69 -4.35 -0.14
N ALA A 47 -9.68 -3.47 -0.30
CA ALA A 47 -9.59 -2.10 0.19
C ALA A 47 -9.40 -2.04 1.70
N LEU A 48 -10.19 -2.81 2.45
CA LEU A 48 -10.16 -2.79 3.90
C LEU A 48 -8.85 -3.38 4.45
N VAL A 49 -8.52 -4.61 4.06
CA VAL A 49 -7.37 -5.34 4.63
C VAL A 49 -6.07 -4.63 4.29
N PHE A 50 -5.84 -4.27 3.03
CA PHE A 50 -4.57 -3.68 2.64
C PHE A 50 -4.39 -2.28 3.19
N ARG A 51 -5.45 -1.47 3.29
CA ARG A 51 -5.39 -0.18 3.99
C ARG A 51 -4.97 -0.37 5.45
N LEU A 52 -5.58 -1.31 6.16
CA LEU A 52 -5.25 -1.59 7.56
C LEU A 52 -3.84 -2.16 7.75
N LEU A 53 -3.33 -2.97 6.80
CA LEU A 53 -1.92 -3.40 6.80
C LEU A 53 -0.98 -2.18 6.69
N GLY A 54 -1.35 -1.19 5.87
CA GLY A 54 -0.60 0.06 5.75
C GLY A 54 -0.60 0.88 7.02
N GLU A 55 -1.78 1.07 7.61
CA GLU A 55 -1.97 1.86 8.82
C GLU A 55 -1.24 1.26 10.04
N SER A 56 -1.31 -0.07 10.19
CA SER A 56 -0.69 -0.79 11.31
C SER A 56 0.81 -1.03 11.12
N GLY A 57 1.29 -1.07 9.88
CA GLY A 57 2.64 -1.53 9.54
C GLY A 57 2.83 -3.05 9.65
N ALA A 58 1.76 -3.80 9.92
CA ALA A 58 1.77 -5.26 9.89
C ALA A 58 1.89 -5.76 8.44
N GLN A 59 2.32 -7.02 8.27
CA GLN A 59 2.37 -7.66 6.96
C GLN A 59 1.94 -9.12 7.05
N ALA A 60 1.38 -9.61 5.96
CA ALA A 60 1.14 -11.02 5.71
C ALA A 60 1.10 -11.24 4.19
N PRO A 61 1.50 -12.41 3.67
CA PRO A 61 1.64 -12.71 2.24
C PRO A 61 0.31 -12.82 1.47
N LEU A 62 -0.73 -12.07 1.89
CA LEU A 62 -2.10 -12.07 1.36
C LEU A 62 -2.17 -11.57 -0.08
N LEU A 63 -1.16 -10.81 -0.54
CA LEU A 63 -1.08 -10.38 -1.94
C LEU A 63 -1.00 -11.58 -2.90
N ASN A 64 -0.41 -12.70 -2.46
CA ASN A 64 -0.42 -13.93 -3.24
C ASN A 64 -1.86 -14.40 -3.51
N ASP A 65 -2.74 -14.33 -2.51
CA ASP A 65 -4.13 -14.77 -2.67
C ASP A 65 -4.91 -13.87 -3.62
N VAL A 66 -4.72 -12.55 -3.50
CA VAL A 66 -5.34 -11.59 -4.43
C VAL A 66 -4.94 -11.91 -5.88
N LEU A 67 -3.65 -12.20 -6.12
CA LEU A 67 -3.16 -12.54 -7.45
C LEU A 67 -3.64 -13.92 -7.94
N LEU A 68 -3.64 -14.93 -7.07
CA LEU A 68 -4.10 -16.28 -7.38
C LEU A 68 -5.60 -16.29 -7.73
N ARG A 69 -6.42 -15.64 -6.90
CA ARG A 69 -7.87 -15.54 -7.12
C ARG A 69 -8.19 -14.77 -8.40
N ALA A 70 -7.51 -13.66 -8.65
CA ALA A 70 -7.65 -12.93 -9.92
C ALA A 70 -7.25 -13.76 -11.15
N ALA A 71 -6.35 -14.74 -10.98
CA ALA A 71 -5.96 -15.70 -12.02
C ALA A 71 -6.88 -16.93 -12.13
N GLY A 72 -7.90 -17.06 -11.27
CA GLY A 72 -8.78 -18.23 -11.22
C GLY A 72 -8.15 -19.46 -10.55
N HIS A 73 -7.17 -19.25 -9.67
CA HIS A 73 -6.51 -20.30 -8.89
C HIS A 73 -6.91 -20.25 -7.41
N ASP A 74 -6.76 -21.38 -6.73
CA ASP A 74 -6.97 -21.47 -5.28
C ASP A 74 -5.99 -20.59 -4.50
N ALA A 75 -6.45 -20.07 -3.36
CA ALA A 75 -5.63 -19.33 -2.41
C ALA A 75 -4.63 -20.24 -1.67
N GLY A 76 -3.71 -19.65 -0.91
CA GLY A 76 -2.74 -20.38 -0.08
C GLY A 76 -1.41 -20.69 -0.78
N GLY A 77 -1.28 -20.36 -2.07
CA GLY A 77 -0.03 -20.50 -2.82
C GLY A 77 0.95 -19.35 -2.63
N THR A 78 2.05 -19.40 -3.39
CA THR A 78 3.04 -18.31 -3.54
C THR A 78 3.25 -18.07 -5.03
N VAL A 79 3.26 -16.80 -5.44
CA VAL A 79 3.34 -16.41 -6.85
C VAL A 79 4.55 -15.49 -7.08
N PRO A 80 5.37 -15.73 -8.12
CA PRO A 80 6.36 -14.77 -8.58
C PRO A 80 5.71 -13.46 -9.06
N MET A 81 6.16 -12.35 -8.50
CA MET A 81 5.66 -11.01 -8.76
C MET A 81 6.73 -10.16 -9.46
N PRO A 82 6.37 -9.38 -10.50
CA PRO A 82 7.31 -8.45 -11.09
C PRO A 82 7.65 -7.34 -10.09
N TYR A 83 8.93 -6.97 -10.08
CA TYR A 83 9.49 -5.90 -9.26
C TYR A 83 10.23 -4.89 -10.16
N VAL A 84 10.36 -3.67 -9.68
CA VAL A 84 11.06 -2.58 -10.37
C VAL A 84 12.44 -3.02 -10.87
N GLY A 85 12.83 -2.52 -12.04
CA GLY A 85 14.10 -2.88 -12.66
C GLY A 85 14.12 -4.24 -13.37
N GLY A 86 12.93 -4.82 -13.65
CA GLY A 86 12.80 -6.06 -14.43
C GLY A 86 13.19 -7.33 -13.66
N THR A 87 13.26 -7.23 -12.33
CA THR A 87 13.48 -8.37 -11.45
C THR A 87 12.15 -9.01 -11.04
N TRP A 88 12.20 -10.23 -10.54
CA TRP A 88 11.05 -10.93 -9.98
C TRP A 88 11.29 -11.23 -8.53
N VAL A 89 10.22 -11.18 -7.74
CA VAL A 89 10.28 -11.50 -6.31
C VAL A 89 9.18 -12.48 -5.93
N VAL A 90 9.43 -13.26 -4.89
CA VAL A 90 8.44 -14.13 -4.26
C VAL A 90 8.27 -13.71 -2.81
N TRP A 91 7.04 -13.80 -2.33
CA TRP A 91 6.72 -13.61 -0.93
C TRP A 91 6.21 -14.91 -0.34
N ASP A 92 7.11 -15.66 0.26
CA ASP A 92 6.79 -16.97 0.78
C ASP A 92 5.96 -16.90 2.07
N ARG A 93 5.05 -17.87 2.22
CA ARG A 93 4.23 -18.04 3.42
C ARG A 93 5.00 -18.65 4.59
N ALA A 94 5.91 -19.57 4.27
CA ALA A 94 6.81 -20.14 5.24
C ALA A 94 8.08 -19.31 5.29
N ASP A 95 8.62 -19.15 6.51
CA ASP A 95 9.94 -18.61 6.69
C ASP A 95 10.95 -19.53 5.98
N LYS A 96 11.78 -18.98 5.09
CA LYS A 96 12.89 -19.74 4.49
C LYS A 96 14.17 -18.93 4.60
N PRO A 97 15.31 -19.60 4.86
CA PRO A 97 16.60 -18.92 4.95
C PRO A 97 16.97 -18.27 3.62
N GLY A 98 17.61 -17.10 3.67
CA GLY A 98 18.11 -16.38 2.50
C GLY A 98 18.10 -14.87 2.68
N GLU A 99 18.71 -14.16 1.73
CA GLU A 99 18.67 -12.70 1.67
C GLU A 99 17.29 -12.24 1.20
N THR A 100 16.73 -11.24 1.89
CA THR A 100 15.46 -10.60 1.54
C THR A 100 15.70 -9.14 1.17
N LEU A 101 14.78 -8.54 0.42
CA LEU A 101 14.87 -7.12 0.06
C LEU A 101 14.73 -6.20 1.28
N ASP A 102 13.99 -6.64 2.30
CA ASP A 102 13.77 -5.94 3.56
C ASP A 102 13.39 -6.96 4.65
N ASP A 103 14.01 -6.87 5.82
CA ASP A 103 13.78 -7.81 6.93
C ASP A 103 12.33 -7.78 7.44
N GLU A 104 11.63 -6.66 7.26
CA GLU A 104 10.24 -6.50 7.70
C GLU A 104 9.22 -6.84 6.60
N LEU A 105 9.63 -6.98 5.35
CA LEU A 105 8.84 -7.44 4.22
C LEU A 105 9.66 -8.50 3.45
N PRO A 106 9.59 -9.79 3.83
CA PRO A 106 10.53 -10.82 3.41
C PRO A 106 10.31 -11.27 1.95
N LEU A 107 10.51 -10.35 1.02
CA LEU A 107 10.51 -10.58 -0.42
C LEU A 107 11.87 -11.09 -0.85
N ARG A 108 11.90 -12.19 -1.58
CA ARG A 108 13.13 -12.77 -2.11
C ARG A 108 13.16 -12.69 -3.61
N THR A 109 14.33 -12.49 -4.19
CA THR A 109 14.49 -12.50 -5.64
C THR A 109 14.21 -13.90 -6.20
N SER A 110 13.60 -13.95 -7.39
CA SER A 110 13.29 -15.16 -8.13
C SER A 110 13.85 -15.06 -9.53
N ALA A 111 14.46 -16.15 -10.01
CA ALA A 111 14.89 -16.28 -11.41
C ALA A 111 13.71 -16.56 -12.35
N ASN A 112 12.60 -17.09 -11.80
CA ASN A 112 11.43 -17.50 -12.57
C ASN A 112 10.33 -16.45 -12.42
N GLY A 113 9.86 -15.93 -13.55
CA GLY A 113 8.67 -15.10 -13.63
C GLY A 113 7.43 -15.90 -14.06
N SER A 114 6.25 -15.37 -13.73
CA SER A 114 4.97 -15.90 -14.21
C SER A 114 4.07 -14.74 -14.64
N GLN A 115 3.32 -14.90 -15.72
CA GLN A 115 2.28 -13.94 -16.06
C GLN A 115 1.10 -14.12 -15.12
N VAL A 116 0.82 -13.10 -14.31
CA VAL A 116 -0.38 -13.04 -13.45
C VAL A 116 -1.16 -11.76 -13.71
N PRO A 117 -2.50 -11.78 -13.59
CA PRO A 117 -3.33 -10.57 -13.70
C PRO A 117 -2.91 -9.54 -12.65
N LEU A 118 -2.33 -8.43 -13.09
CA LEU A 118 -1.73 -7.44 -12.19
C LEU A 118 -2.75 -6.43 -11.63
N ALA A 119 -3.93 -6.32 -12.23
CA ALA A 119 -4.92 -5.29 -11.87
C ALA A 119 -5.31 -5.35 -10.38
N ALA A 120 -5.81 -6.50 -9.91
CA ALA A 120 -6.23 -6.69 -8.53
C ALA A 120 -5.06 -6.48 -7.54
N GLY A 121 -3.88 -7.02 -7.85
CA GLY A 121 -2.68 -6.83 -7.02
C GLY A 121 -2.22 -5.37 -6.96
N ARG A 122 -2.32 -4.62 -8.06
CA ARG A 122 -2.01 -3.17 -8.11
C ARG A 122 -2.97 -2.36 -7.25
N VAL A 123 -4.27 -2.68 -7.27
CA VAL A 123 -5.27 -2.06 -6.39
C VAL A 123 -4.97 -2.37 -4.92
N ALA A 124 -4.70 -3.63 -4.60
CA ALA A 124 -4.32 -4.06 -3.24
C ALA A 124 -3.11 -3.29 -2.71
N LEU A 125 -2.03 -3.23 -3.50
CA LEU A 125 -0.84 -2.47 -3.13
C LEU A 125 -1.10 -0.96 -3.03
N GLY A 126 -2.00 -0.42 -3.85
CA GLY A 126 -2.41 0.97 -3.76
C GLY A 126 -3.05 1.30 -2.41
N TRP A 127 -3.99 0.46 -1.95
CA TRP A 127 -4.59 0.61 -0.62
C TRP A 127 -3.56 0.50 0.50
N TRP A 128 -2.60 -0.41 0.37
CA TRP A 128 -1.49 -0.53 1.32
C TRP A 128 -0.64 0.73 1.38
N LEU A 129 -0.23 1.26 0.22
CA LEU A 129 0.55 2.49 0.11
C LEU A 129 -0.19 3.70 0.73
N VAL A 130 -1.50 3.83 0.49
CA VAL A 130 -2.32 4.89 1.09
C VAL A 130 -2.39 4.74 2.60
N GLY A 131 -2.64 3.54 3.13
CA GLY A 131 -2.67 3.27 4.56
C GLY A 131 -1.34 3.62 5.26
N ALA A 132 -0.21 3.22 4.66
CA ALA A 132 1.11 3.56 5.17
C ALA A 132 1.38 5.08 5.12
N GLY A 133 0.92 5.75 4.07
CA GLY A 133 0.94 7.21 3.96
C GLY A 133 0.15 7.91 5.06
N ARG A 134 -1.04 7.40 5.40
CA ARG A 134 -1.89 7.91 6.48
C ARG A 134 -1.22 7.74 7.85
N ALA A 135 -0.62 6.58 8.12
CA ALA A 135 0.15 6.37 9.35
C ALA A 135 1.31 7.37 9.50
N MET A 136 2.07 7.61 8.42
CA MET A 136 3.14 8.62 8.44
C MET A 136 2.61 10.03 8.69
N LEU A 137 1.49 10.39 8.06
CA LEU A 137 0.83 11.68 8.26
C LEU A 137 0.38 11.87 9.72
N ASP A 138 -0.21 10.84 10.32
CA ASP A 138 -0.64 10.88 11.73
C ASP A 138 0.53 11.04 12.69
N LEU A 139 1.63 10.30 12.49
CA LEU A 139 2.86 10.46 13.27
C LEU A 139 3.42 11.88 13.16
N ALA A 140 3.50 12.43 11.94
CA ALA A 140 4.00 13.78 11.71
C ALA A 140 3.08 14.86 12.29
N ARG A 141 1.76 14.67 12.18
CA ARG A 141 0.75 15.58 12.75
C ARG A 141 0.87 15.62 14.27
N SER A 142 0.93 14.47 14.94
CA SER A 142 1.08 14.38 16.40
C SER A 142 2.37 15.07 16.84
N HIS A 143 3.50 14.77 16.18
CA HIS A 143 4.77 15.46 16.45
C HIS A 143 4.65 16.98 16.27
N ALA A 144 3.99 17.44 15.20
CA ALA A 144 3.85 18.86 14.92
C ALA A 144 3.03 19.61 15.98
N MET A 145 2.04 18.94 16.56
CA MET A 145 1.19 19.49 17.63
C MET A 145 1.92 19.55 18.97
N GLU A 146 2.73 18.55 19.28
CA GLU A 146 3.43 18.42 20.57
C GLU A 146 4.75 19.21 20.62
N ARG A 147 5.50 19.24 19.51
CA ARG A 147 6.83 19.85 19.47
C ARG A 147 6.72 21.38 19.48
N ALA A 148 7.31 22.01 20.50
CA ALA A 148 7.44 23.48 20.57
C ALA A 148 8.83 23.96 20.14
N GLN A 149 8.88 24.97 19.27
CA GLN A 149 10.07 25.72 18.88
C GLN A 149 9.71 27.20 18.67
N PHE A 150 10.66 28.09 18.94
CA PHE A 150 10.43 29.55 18.89
C PHE A 150 9.19 29.99 19.70
N GLY A 151 9.01 29.39 20.88
CA GLY A 151 7.94 29.74 21.82
C GLY A 151 6.54 29.25 21.47
N ARG A 152 6.35 28.38 20.46
CA ARG A 152 5.03 27.85 20.07
C ARG A 152 5.10 26.46 19.42
N PRO A 153 4.00 25.70 19.36
CA PRO A 153 3.94 24.44 18.61
C PRO A 153 4.35 24.61 17.14
N ILE A 154 5.08 23.65 16.57
CA ILE A 154 5.54 23.76 15.19
C ILE A 154 4.39 23.69 14.16
N ALA A 155 3.24 23.12 14.53
CA ALA A 155 2.00 23.18 13.75
C ALA A 155 1.51 24.62 13.49
N SER A 156 1.98 25.61 14.25
CA SER A 156 1.66 27.03 14.04
C SER A 156 2.41 27.68 12.86
N PHE A 157 3.46 27.05 12.32
CA PHE A 157 4.18 27.57 11.17
C PHE A 157 3.51 27.16 9.84
N GLN A 158 3.32 28.12 8.94
CA GLN A 158 2.72 27.90 7.63
C GLN A 158 3.43 26.81 6.83
N ALA A 159 4.77 26.78 6.86
CA ALA A 159 5.56 25.79 6.13
C ALA A 159 5.28 24.34 6.58
N VAL A 160 4.99 24.11 7.86
CA VAL A 160 4.63 22.79 8.39
C VAL A 160 3.21 22.44 7.96
N ARG A 161 2.25 23.36 8.11
CA ARG A 161 0.86 23.13 7.71
C ARG A 161 0.70 22.83 6.23
N HIS A 162 1.35 23.60 5.35
CA HIS A 162 1.27 23.37 3.91
C HIS A 162 1.76 21.98 3.54
N ARG A 163 2.91 21.55 4.09
CA ARG A 163 3.44 20.19 3.85
C ARG A 163 2.45 19.10 4.24
N LEU A 164 1.86 19.19 5.44
CA LEU A 164 0.90 18.20 5.92
C LEU A 164 -0.41 18.24 5.12
N ALA A 165 -0.88 19.43 4.72
CA ALA A 165 -2.06 19.60 3.89
C ALA A 165 -1.86 19.02 2.48
N GLU A 166 -0.72 19.29 1.84
CA GLU A 166 -0.34 18.72 0.54
C GLU A 166 -0.26 17.19 0.61
N THR A 167 0.31 16.65 1.70
CA THR A 167 0.33 15.20 1.93
C THR A 167 -1.07 14.62 2.05
N LEU A 168 -1.97 15.25 2.81
CA LEU A 168 -3.35 14.81 2.95
C LEU A 168 -4.07 14.81 1.58
N VAL A 169 -3.97 15.91 0.83
CA VAL A 169 -4.59 16.02 -0.50
C VAL A 169 -4.06 14.95 -1.47
N ALA A 170 -2.75 14.67 -1.45
CA ALA A 170 -2.18 13.63 -2.28
C ALA A 170 -2.72 12.23 -1.93
N LEU A 171 -2.87 11.93 -0.63
CA LEU A 171 -3.42 10.65 -0.16
C LEU A 171 -4.91 10.51 -0.48
N ASP A 172 -5.71 11.55 -0.23
CA ASP A 172 -7.15 11.55 -0.53
C ASP A 172 -7.39 11.42 -2.04
N GLY A 173 -6.59 12.12 -2.87
CA GLY A 173 -6.66 11.99 -4.32
C GLY A 173 -6.29 10.59 -4.81
N ALA A 174 -5.23 9.97 -4.26
CA ALA A 174 -4.89 8.59 -4.59
C ALA A 174 -5.99 7.60 -4.16
N GLU A 175 -6.58 7.79 -2.98
CA GLU A 175 -7.69 6.97 -2.49
C GLU A 175 -8.92 7.05 -3.39
N ALA A 176 -9.24 8.24 -3.91
CA ALA A 176 -10.31 8.41 -4.89
C ALA A 176 -10.05 7.60 -6.16
N THR A 177 -8.82 7.62 -6.69
CA THR A 177 -8.47 6.79 -7.87
C THR A 177 -8.58 5.29 -7.62
N LEU A 178 -8.29 4.82 -6.40
CA LEU A 178 -8.42 3.41 -6.04
C LEU A 178 -9.87 2.96 -5.94
N ARG A 179 -10.77 3.86 -5.53
CA ARG A 179 -12.23 3.58 -5.52
C ARG A 179 -12.82 3.50 -6.92
N ALA A 180 -12.29 4.27 -7.87
CA ALA A 180 -12.75 4.27 -9.27
C ALA A 180 -12.10 3.16 -10.13
N ALA A 181 -10.95 2.63 -9.71
CA ALA A 181 -10.19 1.63 -10.46
C ALA A 181 -10.94 0.35 -10.86
N PRO A 182 -11.91 -0.19 -10.08
CA PRO A 182 -12.68 -1.37 -10.48
C PRO A 182 -13.50 -1.17 -11.78
N ASP A 183 -13.83 0.07 -12.15
CA ASP A 183 -14.68 0.38 -13.30
C ASP A 183 -13.91 0.40 -14.66
N ASP A 184 -12.57 0.54 -14.65
CA ASP A 184 -11.66 0.47 -15.82
C ASP A 184 -10.48 -0.49 -15.52
N ALA A 185 -10.74 -1.79 -15.67
CA ALA A 185 -10.03 -2.86 -14.96
C ALA A 185 -8.50 -2.85 -15.12
N ALA A 186 -7.93 -2.44 -16.27
CA ALA A 186 -6.50 -2.55 -16.51
C ALA A 186 -5.74 -1.20 -16.45
N LEU A 187 -6.29 -0.14 -17.06
CA LEU A 187 -5.67 1.18 -17.06
C LEU A 187 -5.96 1.92 -15.75
N GLY A 188 -7.18 1.85 -15.24
CA GLY A 188 -7.59 2.40 -13.95
C GLY A 188 -6.75 1.86 -12.80
N ALA A 189 -6.62 0.52 -12.67
CA ALA A 189 -5.78 -0.11 -11.65
C ALA A 189 -4.30 0.31 -11.72
N LEU A 190 -3.77 0.45 -12.93
CA LEU A 190 -2.41 0.91 -13.17
C LEU A 190 -2.21 2.37 -12.72
N LEU A 191 -3.13 3.27 -13.13
CA LEU A 191 -3.09 4.68 -12.75
C LEU A 191 -3.29 4.88 -11.25
N ALA A 192 -4.19 4.11 -10.64
CA ALA A 192 -4.46 4.18 -9.21
C ALA A 192 -3.25 3.73 -8.38
N LYS A 193 -2.58 2.63 -8.75
CA LYS A 193 -1.32 2.22 -8.10
C LYS A 193 -0.22 3.28 -8.28
N ALA A 194 -0.12 3.89 -9.47
CA ALA A 194 0.84 4.96 -9.70
C ALA A 194 0.56 6.20 -8.83
N ALA A 195 -0.72 6.59 -8.71
CA ALA A 195 -1.15 7.70 -7.84
C ALA A 195 -0.85 7.40 -6.36
N ALA A 196 -1.17 6.20 -5.89
CA ALA A 196 -0.90 5.76 -4.52
C ALA A 196 0.59 5.74 -4.20
N GLY A 197 1.44 5.24 -5.10
CA GLY A 197 2.89 5.26 -4.94
C GLY A 197 3.44 6.69 -4.84
N ARG A 198 3.02 7.61 -5.74
CA ARG A 198 3.41 9.03 -5.65
C ARG A 198 2.96 9.69 -4.35
N ALA A 199 1.74 9.42 -3.91
CA ALA A 199 1.19 9.97 -2.68
C ALA A 199 1.95 9.48 -1.44
N ALA A 200 2.19 8.18 -1.34
CA ALA A 200 2.93 7.57 -0.24
C ALA A 200 4.39 8.04 -0.18
N LEU A 201 5.08 8.16 -1.34
CA LEU A 201 6.43 8.73 -1.40
C LEU A 201 6.45 10.23 -1.02
N THR A 202 5.39 10.97 -1.33
CA THR A 202 5.22 12.36 -0.89
C THR A 202 5.03 12.43 0.62
N ALA A 203 4.19 11.55 1.18
CA ALA A 203 4.01 11.42 2.62
C ALA A 203 5.34 11.11 3.31
N ALA A 204 6.12 10.15 2.82
CA ALA A 204 7.45 9.82 3.36
C ALA A 204 8.36 11.06 3.44
N ARG A 205 8.51 11.80 2.33
CA ARG A 205 9.37 13.00 2.29
C ARG A 205 8.88 14.12 3.21
N HIS A 206 7.58 14.43 3.16
CA HIS A 206 7.01 15.55 3.92
C HIS A 206 7.01 15.26 5.41
N CYS A 207 6.55 14.07 5.80
CA CYS A 207 6.48 13.66 7.19
C CYS A 207 7.88 13.58 7.80
N GLN A 208 8.85 12.96 7.11
CA GLN A 208 10.23 12.92 7.59
C GLN A 208 10.80 14.32 7.83
N GLN A 209 10.53 15.29 6.95
CA GLN A 209 10.97 16.67 7.19
C GLN A 209 10.30 17.30 8.40
N VAL A 210 9.01 17.04 8.64
CA VAL A 210 8.27 17.58 9.79
C VAL A 210 8.81 17.02 11.10
N LEU A 211 9.19 15.75 11.14
CA LEU A 211 9.83 15.13 12.31
C LEU A 211 11.30 15.57 12.51
N GLY A 212 11.94 16.14 11.47
CA GLY A 212 13.33 16.58 11.54
C GLY A 212 14.28 15.43 11.88
N GLY A 213 15.22 15.65 12.80
CA GLY A 213 16.20 14.64 13.19
C GLY A 213 15.59 13.33 13.71
N LEU A 214 14.47 13.39 14.44
CA LEU A 214 13.73 12.20 14.90
C LEU A 214 13.22 11.35 13.73
N GLY A 215 12.89 12.00 12.62
CA GLY A 215 12.47 11.32 11.40
C GLY A 215 13.56 10.47 10.77
N PHE A 216 14.83 10.62 11.16
CA PHE A 216 15.97 9.84 10.65
C PHE A 216 16.42 8.72 11.58
N THR A 217 15.87 8.63 12.79
CA THR A 217 16.29 7.62 13.77
C THR A 217 15.55 6.31 13.51
N ALA A 218 16.25 5.18 13.62
CA ALA A 218 15.68 3.86 13.35
C ALA A 218 14.59 3.47 14.37
N GLU A 219 14.65 4.06 15.57
CA GLU A 219 13.76 3.85 16.69
C GLU A 219 12.39 4.52 16.50
N HIS A 220 12.30 5.53 15.62
CA HIS A 220 11.02 6.20 15.36
C HIS A 220 10.18 5.36 14.38
N GLY A 221 8.91 5.12 14.73
CA GLY A 221 7.99 4.30 13.92
C GLY A 221 7.78 4.78 12.47
N LEU A 222 8.18 6.01 12.14
CA LEU A 222 8.14 6.56 10.80
C LEU A 222 8.99 5.73 9.82
N GLN A 223 10.20 5.36 10.23
CA GLN A 223 11.18 4.70 9.34
C GLN A 223 10.68 3.33 8.85
N ARG A 224 9.90 2.63 9.68
CA ARG A 224 9.20 1.41 9.27
C ARG A 224 8.30 1.64 8.05
N HIS A 225 7.45 2.68 8.09
CA HIS A 225 6.54 2.98 6.98
C HIS A 225 7.29 3.53 5.76
N VAL A 226 8.36 4.30 5.95
CA VAL A 226 9.20 4.80 4.85
C VAL A 226 9.82 3.64 4.07
N ARG A 227 10.50 2.70 4.75
CA ARG A 227 11.07 1.50 4.11
C ARG A 227 9.99 0.69 3.40
N ARG A 228 8.86 0.45 4.08
CA ARG A 228 7.71 -0.28 3.53
C ARG A 228 7.23 0.35 2.21
N VAL A 229 7.01 1.65 2.17
CA VAL A 229 6.53 2.35 0.98
C VAL A 229 7.52 2.25 -0.18
N LEU A 230 8.83 2.33 0.08
CA LEU A 230 9.85 2.17 -0.97
C LEU A 230 9.78 0.78 -1.63
N VAL A 231 9.61 -0.27 -0.82
CA VAL A 231 9.48 -1.64 -1.34
C VAL A 231 8.15 -1.86 -2.04
N LEU A 232 7.03 -1.43 -1.43
CA LEU A 232 5.69 -1.60 -2.01
C LEU A 232 5.48 -0.77 -3.30
N ASP A 233 6.15 0.38 -3.43
CA ASP A 233 6.11 1.14 -4.69
C ASP A 233 6.71 0.29 -5.81
N GLY A 234 7.88 -0.33 -5.60
CA GLY A 234 8.55 -1.17 -6.60
C GLY A 234 7.81 -2.44 -7.01
N LEU A 235 6.89 -2.95 -6.17
CA LEU A 235 6.16 -4.18 -6.45
C LEU A 235 5.01 -3.95 -7.44
N LEU A 236 4.90 -4.84 -8.43
CA LEU A 236 3.95 -4.78 -9.56
C LEU A 236 4.05 -3.49 -10.41
N GLY A 237 5.24 -2.87 -10.40
CA GLY A 237 5.60 -1.65 -11.10
C GLY A 237 5.60 -0.42 -10.20
N SER A 238 6.70 0.33 -10.26
CA SER A 238 6.86 1.61 -9.56
C SER A 238 5.94 2.70 -10.09
N ALA A 239 5.64 3.70 -9.27
CA ALA A 239 4.86 4.86 -9.73
C ALA A 239 5.45 5.50 -11.00
N HIS A 240 6.78 5.50 -11.15
CA HIS A 240 7.46 5.99 -12.34
C HIS A 240 7.24 5.10 -13.56
N GLU A 241 7.47 3.79 -13.43
CA GLU A 241 7.28 2.82 -14.53
C GLU A 241 5.83 2.78 -14.99
N LEU A 242 4.89 2.75 -14.06
CA LEU A 242 3.46 2.72 -14.37
C LEU A 242 3.00 4.02 -15.05
N THR A 243 3.47 5.19 -14.59
CA THR A 243 3.15 6.45 -15.29
C THR A 243 3.66 6.45 -16.73
N ARG A 244 4.88 5.93 -16.95
CA ARG A 244 5.45 5.79 -18.30
C ARG A 244 4.67 4.79 -19.14
N GLU A 245 4.29 3.65 -18.57
CA GLU A 245 3.49 2.61 -19.23
C GLU A 245 2.12 3.15 -19.66
N ALA A 246 1.42 3.89 -18.77
CA ALA A 246 0.18 4.57 -19.11
C ALA A 246 0.37 5.52 -20.30
N GLY A 247 1.42 6.35 -20.28
CA GLY A 247 1.73 7.26 -21.37
C GLY A 247 2.00 6.55 -22.70
N THR A 248 2.67 5.40 -22.67
CA THR A 248 2.86 4.57 -23.86
C THR A 248 1.53 4.04 -24.40
N ARG A 249 0.68 3.45 -23.54
CA ARG A 249 -0.63 2.92 -23.94
C ARG A 249 -1.51 3.99 -24.59
N LEU A 250 -1.64 5.16 -23.94
CA LEU A 250 -2.44 6.27 -24.47
C LEU A 250 -1.92 6.79 -25.82
N ARG A 251 -0.60 6.76 -26.04
CA ARG A 251 -0.01 7.14 -27.33
C ARG A 251 -0.29 6.11 -28.43
N GLU A 252 -0.27 4.83 -28.09
CA GLU A 252 -0.55 3.73 -29.02
C GLU A 252 -2.03 3.66 -29.40
N GLU A 253 -2.92 3.87 -28.44
CA GLU A 253 -4.37 3.91 -28.64
C GLU A 253 -4.82 5.19 -29.39
N GLY A 254 -4.01 6.26 -29.33
CA GLY A 254 -4.30 7.53 -29.99
C GLY A 254 -5.49 8.29 -29.39
N ALA A 255 -5.98 7.86 -28.23
CA ALA A 255 -7.08 8.46 -27.49
C ALA A 255 -6.77 8.47 -25.98
N ALA A 256 -7.32 9.44 -25.27
CA ALA A 256 -7.32 9.46 -23.81
C ALA A 256 -8.76 9.30 -23.30
N PRO A 257 -9.00 8.52 -22.23
CA PRO A 257 -10.28 8.52 -21.55
C PRO A 257 -10.68 9.96 -21.20
N ARG A 258 -11.95 10.31 -21.39
CA ARG A 258 -12.41 11.64 -20.96
C ARG A 258 -12.44 11.67 -19.44
N LEU A 259 -12.09 12.81 -18.86
CA LEU A 259 -12.18 13.06 -17.41
C LEU A 259 -13.57 12.81 -16.81
N VAL A 260 -14.63 12.79 -17.63
CA VAL A 260 -16.02 12.53 -17.21
C VAL A 260 -16.39 11.04 -17.25
N ASP A 261 -15.54 10.23 -17.91
CA ASP A 261 -15.69 8.78 -18.07
C ASP A 261 -14.71 8.01 -17.14
N LEU A 262 -14.10 8.72 -16.17
CA LEU A 262 -13.19 8.23 -15.10
C LEU A 262 -13.78 8.56 -13.72
#